data_AF-A0A7C8AAU1-F1
#
_entry.id   AF-A0A7C8AAU1-F1
#
_cell.length_a   1.000
_cell.length_b   1.000
_cell.length_c   1.000
_cell.angle_alpha   90.00
_cell.angle_beta   90.00
_cell.angle_gamma   90.00
#
_symmetry.space_group_name_H-M   'P 1'
#
loop_
_entity.id
_entity.type
_entity.pdbx_description
1 polymer ?
#
loop_
_entity_poly.entity_id
_entity_poly.type
_entity_poly.pdbx_seq_one_letter_code
_entity_poly.pdbx_strand_id
1 'polypeptide(L)'
;MALSDMDRKVRDALLVGLTIDELKDLMKKEAVVLTEGAQLKYTEVGSYDIALLLHKDNTVGQLKKEQIKAIFTGKITNWKEVGGKDMPIIVVWGKLTPGINNNFINSVLDKEKPLQDVLEVATSADVKQSVASNPEAIGLGPLGVVDATVKSQIIPEMRRPFIMVTIGEPKSEVKKLIDFIKNEGKNLIKK
;
A
#
# COMPACT_ATOMS: atom_id res chain seq x y z
N MET A 1 1.14 17.35 -14.68
CA MET A 1 0.69 16.19 -13.91
C MET A 1 -0.43 15.49 -14.68
N ALA A 2 -0.62 14.18 -14.55
CA ALA A 2 -1.58 13.39 -15.36
C ALA A 2 -3.03 13.90 -15.31
N LEU A 3 -3.48 14.53 -14.21
CA LEU A 3 -4.83 15.12 -14.14
C LEU A 3 -4.98 16.38 -15.02
N SER A 4 -3.93 17.18 -15.18
CA SER A 4 -3.96 18.32 -16.11
C SER A 4 -4.02 17.86 -17.57
N ASP A 5 -3.45 16.71 -17.89
CA ASP A 5 -3.54 16.10 -19.23
C ASP A 5 -4.97 15.61 -19.52
N MET A 6 -5.67 15.10 -18.51
CA MET A 6 -7.09 14.76 -18.65
C MET A 6 -7.96 15.98 -18.94
N ASP A 7 -7.69 17.10 -18.26
CA ASP A 7 -8.40 18.36 -18.49
C ASP A 7 -8.18 18.91 -19.90
N ARG A 8 -6.97 18.73 -20.43
CA ARG A 8 -6.61 19.00 -21.83
C ARG A 8 -7.12 17.94 -22.83
N LYS A 9 -7.92 16.97 -22.37
CA LYS A 9 -8.48 15.86 -23.16
C LYS A 9 -7.42 14.97 -23.84
N VAL A 10 -6.21 14.93 -23.30
CA VAL A 10 -5.14 14.03 -23.76
C VAL A 10 -5.37 12.60 -23.22
N ARG A 11 -6.12 12.47 -22.12
CA ARG A 11 -6.47 11.20 -21.48
C ARG A 11 -7.93 11.23 -21.02
N ASP A 12 -8.65 10.11 -21.15
CA ASP A 12 -10.06 10.02 -20.74
C ASP A 12 -10.23 9.59 -19.27
N ALA A 13 -9.24 8.93 -18.69
CA ALA A 13 -9.26 8.46 -17.31
C ALA A 13 -7.84 8.30 -16.73
N LEU A 14 -7.74 8.31 -15.41
CA LEU A 14 -6.52 8.00 -14.65
C LEU A 14 -6.84 6.92 -13.60
N LEU A 15 -6.01 5.87 -13.52
CA LEU A 15 -6.08 4.90 -12.43
C LEU A 15 -5.05 5.25 -11.37
N VAL A 16 -5.48 5.40 -10.12
CA VAL A 16 -4.59 5.69 -8.98
C VAL A 16 -4.74 4.65 -7.88
N GLY A 17 -3.64 4.36 -7.18
CA GLY A 17 -3.62 3.51 -5.98
C GLY A 17 -3.61 4.31 -4.67
N LEU A 18 -4.18 5.52 -4.70
CA LEU A 18 -4.32 6.43 -3.55
C LEU A 18 -5.77 6.44 -3.07
N THR A 19 -5.99 6.75 -1.79
CA THR A 19 -7.34 7.12 -1.32
C THR A 19 -7.78 8.44 -1.97
N ILE A 20 -9.08 8.72 -1.96
CA ILE A 20 -9.61 9.97 -2.50
C ILE A 20 -9.04 11.18 -1.75
N ASP A 21 -8.87 11.08 -0.43
CA ASP A 21 -8.32 12.17 0.38
C ASP A 21 -6.83 12.38 0.12
N GLU A 22 -6.05 11.30 0.00
CA GLU A 22 -4.62 11.37 -0.39
C GLU A 22 -4.47 12.00 -1.78
N LEU A 23 -5.33 11.65 -2.73
CA LEU A 23 -5.32 12.25 -4.06
C LEU A 23 -5.67 13.74 -4.01
N LYS A 24 -6.68 14.14 -3.24
CA LYS A 24 -7.04 15.56 -3.06
C LYS A 24 -5.90 16.35 -2.43
N ASP A 25 -5.23 15.80 -1.44
CA ASP A 25 -4.10 16.47 -0.78
C ASP A 25 -2.90 16.58 -1.71
N LEU A 26 -2.63 15.55 -2.53
CA LEU A 26 -1.62 15.62 -3.58
C LEU A 26 -1.96 16.69 -4.61
N MET A 27 -3.21 16.77 -5.07
CA MET A 27 -3.66 17.79 -6.02
C MET A 27 -3.46 19.21 -5.48
N LYS A 28 -3.78 19.44 -4.20
CA LYS A 28 -3.53 20.72 -3.52
C LYS A 28 -2.04 21.02 -3.46
N LYS A 29 -1.23 20.04 -3.05
CA LYS A 29 0.23 20.17 -2.92
C LYS A 29 0.90 20.50 -4.25
N GLU A 30 0.44 19.89 -5.34
CA GLU A 30 0.95 20.14 -6.69
C GLU A 30 0.28 21.33 -7.40
N ALA A 31 -0.58 22.09 -6.69
CA ALA A 31 -1.30 23.24 -7.23
C ALA A 31 -2.00 22.93 -8.57
N VAL A 32 -2.67 21.79 -8.63
CA VAL A 32 -3.31 21.29 -9.84
C VAL A 32 -4.51 22.15 -10.17
N VAL A 33 -4.43 22.86 -11.27
CA VAL A 33 -5.53 23.68 -11.81
C VAL A 33 -6.26 22.89 -12.88
N LEU A 34 -7.57 22.79 -12.73
CA LEU A 34 -8.49 22.28 -13.74
C LEU A 34 -9.28 23.44 -14.33
N THR A 35 -9.80 23.27 -15.54
CA THR A 35 -10.67 24.24 -16.19
C THR A 35 -11.90 24.51 -15.32
N GLU A 36 -12.38 25.75 -15.33
CA GLU A 36 -13.55 26.16 -14.54
C GLU A 36 -14.77 25.27 -14.85
N GLY A 37 -15.41 24.74 -13.80
CA GLY A 37 -16.53 23.80 -13.92
C GLY A 37 -16.13 22.32 -14.12
N ALA A 38 -14.84 22.00 -14.23
CA ALA A 38 -14.39 20.60 -14.26
C ALA A 38 -14.71 19.90 -12.94
N GLN A 39 -15.50 18.83 -13.00
CA GLN A 39 -15.84 18.01 -11.85
C GLN A 39 -15.14 16.66 -11.93
N LEU A 40 -14.37 16.29 -10.91
CA LEU A 40 -13.76 14.97 -10.86
C LEU A 40 -14.77 13.92 -10.37
N LYS A 41 -14.90 12.83 -11.12
CA LYS A 41 -15.60 11.62 -10.69
C LYS A 41 -14.59 10.58 -10.25
N TYR A 42 -14.84 9.97 -9.09
CA TYR A 42 -14.01 8.93 -8.52
C TYR A 42 -14.80 7.62 -8.49
N THR A 43 -14.28 6.59 -9.14
CA THR A 43 -14.89 5.26 -9.16
C THR A 43 -13.90 4.25 -8.61
N GLU A 44 -14.24 3.61 -7.48
CA GLU A 44 -13.48 2.45 -7.04
C GLU A 44 -13.71 1.29 -8.00
N VAL A 45 -12.62 0.79 -8.57
CA VAL A 45 -12.64 -0.33 -9.53
C VAL A 45 -12.01 -1.60 -8.95
N GLY A 46 -11.34 -1.50 -7.80
CA GLY A 46 -10.77 -2.63 -7.10
C GLY A 46 -10.02 -2.19 -5.87
N SER A 47 -9.29 -3.13 -5.27
CA SER A 47 -8.49 -2.89 -4.07
C SER A 47 -7.36 -3.90 -3.97
N TYR A 48 -6.31 -3.56 -3.26
CA TYR A 48 -5.19 -4.45 -2.97
C TYR A 48 -4.87 -4.42 -1.47
N ASP A 49 -4.42 -5.57 -0.96
CA ASP A 49 -4.03 -5.71 0.43
C ASP A 49 -2.53 -5.42 0.59
N ILE A 50 -2.18 -4.76 1.69
CA ILE A 50 -0.81 -4.69 2.19
C ILE A 50 -0.64 -5.75 3.27
N ALA A 51 0.48 -6.44 3.23
CA ALA A 51 0.85 -7.45 4.18
C ALA A 51 2.14 -7.07 4.91
N LEU A 52 2.27 -7.58 6.14
CA LEU A 52 3.58 -7.78 6.76
C LEU A 52 4.29 -8.90 6.03
N LEU A 53 5.54 -8.64 5.68
CA LEU A 53 6.45 -9.60 5.11
C LEU A 53 7.38 -10.08 6.22
N LEU A 54 7.43 -11.38 6.41
CA LEU A 54 8.32 -12.07 7.32
C LEU A 54 9.18 -13.04 6.51
N HIS A 55 10.39 -13.32 6.97
CA HIS A 55 11.18 -14.39 6.37
C HIS A 55 10.40 -15.72 6.41
N LYS A 56 10.51 -16.55 5.37
CA LYS A 56 9.75 -17.81 5.25
C LYS A 56 9.90 -18.75 6.46
N ASP A 57 11.06 -18.71 7.11
CA ASP A 57 11.39 -19.55 8.28
C ASP A 57 11.02 -18.91 9.63
N ASN A 58 10.37 -17.73 9.60
CA ASN A 58 9.87 -17.08 10.81
C ASN A 58 8.63 -17.81 11.35
N THR A 59 8.75 -18.33 12.56
CA THR A 59 7.74 -19.19 13.20
C THR A 59 6.63 -18.41 13.89
N VAL A 60 6.73 -17.09 13.98
CA VAL A 60 5.75 -16.26 14.68
C VAL A 60 4.38 -16.39 14.02
N GLY A 61 3.35 -16.58 14.84
CA GLY A 61 1.96 -16.62 14.43
C GLY A 61 1.45 -15.27 13.95
N GLN A 62 0.13 -15.14 13.77
CA GLN A 62 -0.47 -13.87 13.39
C GLN A 62 -0.18 -12.80 14.46
N LEU A 63 0.52 -11.74 14.08
CA LEU A 63 0.80 -10.59 14.94
C LEU A 63 -0.46 -9.74 15.08
N LYS A 64 -0.75 -9.32 16.31
CA LYS A 64 -1.82 -8.34 16.58
C LYS A 64 -1.34 -6.92 16.26
N LYS A 65 -2.27 -6.01 15.97
CA LYS A 65 -1.98 -4.59 15.69
C LYS A 65 -1.04 -3.98 16.74
N GLU A 66 -1.26 -4.26 18.02
CA GLU A 66 -0.47 -3.72 19.12
C GLU A 66 0.99 -4.22 19.09
N GLN A 67 1.20 -5.48 18.71
CA GLN A 67 2.53 -6.08 18.56
C GLN A 67 3.25 -5.50 17.35
N ILE A 68 2.54 -5.35 16.23
CA ILE A 68 3.07 -4.72 15.01
C ILE A 68 3.51 -3.29 15.34
N LYS A 69 2.64 -2.52 15.98
CA LYS A 69 2.96 -1.17 16.45
C LYS A 69 4.17 -1.15 17.37
N ALA A 70 4.23 -2.05 18.35
CA ALA A 70 5.37 -2.12 19.27
C ALA A 70 6.69 -2.46 18.58
N ILE A 71 6.68 -3.35 17.57
CA ILE A 71 7.85 -3.67 16.75
C ILE A 71 8.31 -2.44 15.95
N PHE A 72 7.39 -1.82 15.20
CA PHE A 72 7.72 -0.70 14.31
C PHE A 72 7.94 0.63 15.06
N THR A 73 7.73 0.68 16.38
CA THR A 73 8.11 1.80 17.25
C THR A 73 9.32 1.49 18.14
N GLY A 74 9.91 0.29 18.01
CA GLY A 74 11.08 -0.14 18.78
C GLY A 74 10.81 -0.52 20.24
N LYS A 75 9.55 -0.67 20.64
CA LYS A 75 9.17 -1.17 21.98
C LYS A 75 9.38 -2.69 22.10
N ILE A 76 9.22 -3.42 21.01
CA ILE A 76 9.60 -4.83 20.88
C ILE A 76 10.78 -4.89 19.91
N THR A 77 11.87 -5.51 20.33
CA THR A 77 13.13 -5.53 19.57
C THR A 77 13.65 -6.95 19.33
N ASN A 78 13.03 -7.97 19.92
CA ASN A 78 13.40 -9.37 19.76
C ASN A 78 12.17 -10.24 19.49
N TRP A 79 12.30 -11.19 18.56
CA TRP A 79 11.22 -12.09 18.15
C TRP A 79 10.68 -12.96 19.29
N LYS A 80 11.48 -13.27 20.33
CA LYS A 80 11.02 -14.05 21.48
C LYS A 80 9.91 -13.36 22.27
N GLU A 81 9.84 -12.03 22.22
CA GLU A 81 8.82 -11.24 22.90
C GLU A 81 7.41 -11.44 22.29
N VAL A 82 7.35 -12.01 21.08
CA VAL A 82 6.11 -12.34 20.36
C VAL A 82 6.01 -13.83 20.01
N GLY A 83 6.75 -14.69 20.72
CA GLY A 83 6.70 -16.15 20.58
C GLY A 83 7.56 -16.72 19.44
N GLY A 84 8.53 -15.96 18.94
CA GLY A 84 9.53 -16.40 17.97
C GLY A 84 10.81 -16.93 18.61
N LYS A 85 11.86 -17.03 17.79
CA LYS A 85 13.22 -17.39 18.24
C LYS A 85 13.85 -16.24 19.04
N ASP A 86 14.84 -16.54 19.88
CA ASP A 86 15.69 -15.50 20.48
C ASP A 86 16.60 -14.90 19.41
N MET A 87 16.11 -13.85 18.77
CA MET A 87 16.73 -13.22 17.61
C MET A 87 16.28 -11.76 17.56
N PRO A 88 17.18 -10.80 17.31
CA PRO A 88 16.79 -9.40 17.12
C PRO A 88 15.78 -9.25 15.98
N ILE A 89 15.06 -8.13 15.95
CA ILE A 89 14.17 -7.77 14.85
C ILE A 89 14.82 -6.66 14.04
N ILE A 90 14.91 -6.85 12.72
CA ILE A 90 15.30 -5.78 11.78
C ILE A 90 14.06 -5.31 11.02
N VAL A 91 13.69 -4.05 11.20
CA VAL A 91 12.63 -3.43 10.40
C VAL A 91 13.22 -2.97 9.07
N VAL A 92 12.66 -3.47 7.97
CA VAL A 92 13.02 -3.06 6.61
C VAL A 92 11.97 -2.07 6.10
N TRP A 93 12.41 -0.88 5.70
CA TRP A 93 11.55 0.23 5.36
C TRP A 93 11.71 0.68 3.90
N GLY A 94 10.62 0.62 3.13
CA GLY A 94 10.60 1.09 1.74
C GLY A 94 10.48 2.61 1.65
N LYS A 95 11.52 3.31 1.20
CA LYS A 95 11.54 4.78 1.13
C LYS A 95 10.66 5.35 0.01
N LEU A 96 10.55 4.65 -1.11
CA LEU A 96 9.75 5.09 -2.27
C LEU A 96 8.31 4.54 -2.24
N THR A 97 7.80 4.17 -1.06
CA THR A 97 6.43 3.69 -0.86
C THR A 97 5.60 4.59 0.07
N PRO A 98 5.55 5.93 -0.17
CA PRO A 98 4.96 6.88 0.78
C PRO A 98 3.48 6.62 1.07
N GLY A 99 2.70 6.13 0.10
CA GLY A 99 1.30 5.78 0.33
C GLY A 99 1.11 4.61 1.30
N ILE A 100 1.98 3.60 1.23
CA ILE A 100 1.97 2.48 2.19
C ILE A 100 2.43 2.98 3.56
N ASN A 101 3.52 3.74 3.59
CA ASN A 101 4.11 4.23 4.83
C ASN A 101 3.14 5.15 5.59
N ASN A 102 2.52 6.11 4.91
CA ASN A 102 1.58 7.03 5.53
C ASN A 102 0.32 6.30 6.02
N ASN A 103 -0.21 5.35 5.24
CA ASN A 103 -1.33 4.53 5.67
C ASN A 103 -0.97 3.69 6.91
N PHE A 104 0.23 3.11 6.94
CA PHE A 104 0.72 2.34 8.08
C PHE A 104 0.89 3.17 9.34
N ILE A 105 1.50 4.35 9.22
CA ILE A 105 1.67 5.28 10.33
C ILE A 105 0.30 5.70 10.88
N ASN A 106 -0.66 6.04 10.01
CA ASN A 106 -1.98 6.50 10.43
C ASN A 106 -2.86 5.38 11.02
N SER A 107 -2.91 4.22 10.36
CA SER A 107 -3.86 3.15 10.66
C SER A 107 -3.34 2.12 11.65
N VAL A 108 -2.04 1.84 11.66
CA VAL A 108 -1.42 0.78 12.49
C VAL A 108 -0.62 1.38 13.64
N LEU A 109 0.16 2.44 13.39
CA LEU A 109 0.95 3.08 14.44
C LEU A 109 0.19 4.15 15.24
N ASP A 110 -1.07 4.42 14.89
CA ASP A 110 -1.89 5.48 15.49
C ASP A 110 -1.18 6.84 15.51
N LYS A 111 -0.48 7.16 14.41
CA LYS A 111 0.34 8.37 14.19
C LYS A 111 1.60 8.46 15.05
N GLU A 112 1.98 7.39 15.75
CA GLU A 112 3.31 7.31 16.38
C GLU A 112 4.41 7.27 15.30
N LYS A 113 5.56 7.87 15.64
CA LYS A 113 6.73 7.85 14.74
C LYS A 113 7.30 6.44 14.68
N PRO A 114 7.62 5.92 13.49
CA PRO A 114 8.41 4.69 13.38
C PRO A 114 9.76 4.85 14.08
N LEU A 115 10.36 3.73 14.51
CA LEU A 115 11.74 3.71 14.95
C LEU A 115 12.68 4.28 13.87
N GLN A 116 13.76 4.97 14.28
CA GLN A 116 14.71 5.57 13.34
C GLN A 116 15.73 4.57 12.79
N ASP A 117 16.07 3.57 13.59
CA ASP A 117 17.03 2.53 13.23
C ASP A 117 16.33 1.43 12.42
N VAL A 118 16.21 1.67 11.12
CA VAL A 118 15.60 0.76 10.14
C VAL A 118 16.54 0.52 8.98
N LEU A 119 16.46 -0.66 8.38
CA LEU A 119 17.10 -0.92 7.10
C LEU A 119 16.29 -0.28 5.99
N GLU A 120 16.71 0.90 5.52
CA GLU A 120 16.08 1.57 4.39
C GLU A 120 16.40 0.89 3.05
N VAL A 121 15.36 0.63 2.26
CA VAL A 121 15.44 0.14 0.89
C VAL A 121 14.54 0.96 -0.02
N ALA A 122 14.66 0.84 -1.34
CA ALA A 122 13.92 1.72 -2.26
C ALA A 122 12.44 1.32 -2.38
N THR A 123 12.14 0.09 -2.80
CA THR A 123 10.81 -0.34 -3.23
C THR A 123 10.25 -1.50 -2.39
N SER A 124 8.96 -1.83 -2.53
CA SER A 124 8.39 -3.04 -1.90
C SER A 124 9.02 -4.34 -2.39
N ALA A 125 9.56 -4.36 -3.62
CA ALA A 125 10.30 -5.52 -4.12
C ALA A 125 11.63 -5.68 -3.37
N ASP A 126 12.31 -4.56 -3.09
CA ASP A 126 13.54 -4.56 -2.29
C ASP A 126 13.26 -4.92 -0.83
N VAL A 127 12.11 -4.49 -0.27
CA VAL A 127 11.66 -4.93 1.05
C VAL A 127 11.50 -6.45 1.07
N LYS A 128 10.78 -7.02 0.08
CA LYS A 128 10.60 -8.47 -0.03
C LYS A 128 11.94 -9.20 -0.16
N GLN A 129 12.85 -8.69 -0.99
CA GLN A 129 14.18 -9.30 -1.19
C GLN A 129 15.02 -9.28 0.09
N SER A 130 15.02 -8.16 0.82
CA SER A 130 15.71 -8.04 2.10
C SER A 130 15.13 -9.00 3.14
N VAL A 131 13.80 -9.04 3.27
CA VAL A 131 13.12 -9.95 4.18
C VAL A 131 13.39 -11.42 3.83
N ALA A 132 13.48 -11.76 2.55
CA ALA A 132 13.82 -13.11 2.10
C ALA A 132 15.29 -13.50 2.39
N SER A 133 16.18 -12.53 2.55
CA SER A 133 17.62 -12.77 2.77
C SER A 133 18.01 -12.72 4.25
N ASN A 134 17.16 -12.18 5.12
CA ASN A 134 17.45 -11.93 6.53
C ASN A 134 16.35 -12.55 7.43
N PRO A 135 16.60 -13.69 8.10
CA PRO A 135 15.63 -14.37 8.98
C PRO A 135 15.01 -13.50 10.08
N GLU A 136 15.74 -12.49 10.53
CA GLU A 136 15.36 -11.51 11.55
C GLU A 136 14.45 -10.39 11.05
N ALA A 137 14.30 -10.25 9.73
CA ALA A 137 13.69 -9.08 9.14
C ALA A 137 12.16 -9.15 9.09
N ILE A 138 11.54 -7.96 9.23
CA ILE A 138 10.13 -7.69 8.99
C ILE A 138 9.99 -6.46 8.10
N GLY A 139 9.05 -6.48 7.17
CA GLY A 139 8.76 -5.34 6.30
C GLY A 139 7.30 -5.27 5.87
N LEU A 140 6.99 -4.29 5.03
CA LEU A 140 5.65 -4.07 4.47
C LEU A 140 5.69 -4.11 2.94
N GLY A 141 4.69 -4.75 2.34
CA GLY A 141 4.54 -4.75 0.89
C GLY A 141 3.13 -5.14 0.45
N PRO A 142 2.72 -4.80 -0.78
CA PRO A 142 1.46 -5.26 -1.32
C PRO A 142 1.50 -6.78 -1.50
N LEU A 143 0.36 -7.45 -1.31
CA LEU A 143 0.27 -8.91 -1.42
C LEU A 143 0.79 -9.44 -2.77
N GLY A 144 0.73 -8.63 -3.82
CA GLY A 144 1.24 -8.97 -5.15
C GLY A 144 2.76 -9.17 -5.26
N VAL A 145 3.58 -8.78 -4.27
CA VAL A 145 5.02 -9.10 -4.26
C VAL A 145 5.36 -10.39 -3.52
N VAL A 146 4.37 -11.02 -2.87
CA VAL A 146 4.57 -12.23 -2.06
C VAL A 146 4.75 -13.44 -2.96
N ASP A 147 5.78 -14.24 -2.65
CA ASP A 147 6.06 -15.53 -3.26
C ASP A 147 6.55 -16.52 -2.17
N ALA A 148 7.01 -17.71 -2.57
CA ALA A 148 7.45 -18.74 -1.65
C ALA A 148 8.69 -18.38 -0.79
N THR A 149 9.38 -17.27 -1.08
CA THR A 149 10.57 -16.85 -0.32
C THR A 149 10.23 -16.09 0.96
N VAL A 150 8.99 -15.65 1.13
CA VAL A 150 8.52 -14.91 2.30
C VAL A 150 7.19 -15.44 2.80
N LYS A 151 6.94 -15.26 4.10
CA LYS A 151 5.63 -15.44 4.73
C LYS A 151 4.92 -14.09 4.80
N SER A 152 3.63 -14.06 4.53
CA SER A 152 2.83 -12.84 4.59
C SER A 152 1.74 -12.91 5.66
N GLN A 153 1.48 -11.80 6.35
CA GLN A 153 0.32 -11.62 7.22
C GLN A 153 -0.46 -10.39 6.76
N ILE A 154 -1.73 -10.56 6.40
CA ILE A 154 -2.58 -9.44 5.96
C ILE A 154 -2.83 -8.51 7.15
N ILE A 155 -2.76 -7.20 6.90
CA ILE A 155 -3.20 -6.17 7.84
C ILE A 155 -4.53 -5.60 7.29
N PRO A 156 -5.69 -5.99 7.83
CA PRO A 156 -6.99 -5.57 7.28
C PRO A 156 -7.15 -4.05 7.17
N GLU A 157 -6.60 -3.30 8.13
CA GLU A 157 -6.64 -1.84 8.18
C GLU A 157 -5.83 -1.15 7.07
N MET A 158 -5.01 -1.92 6.36
CA MET A 158 -4.10 -1.45 5.31
C MET A 158 -4.59 -1.75 3.89
N ARG A 159 -5.82 -2.24 3.72
CA ARG A 159 -6.40 -2.44 2.39
C ARG A 159 -6.53 -1.09 1.68
N ARG A 160 -6.05 -1.00 0.43
CA ARG A 160 -6.04 0.24 -0.35
C ARG A 160 -6.88 0.10 -1.63
N PRO A 161 -7.61 1.14 -2.04
CA PRO A 161 -8.41 1.11 -3.25
C PRO A 161 -7.56 1.36 -4.50
N PHE A 162 -8.05 0.88 -5.63
CA PHE A 162 -7.75 1.41 -6.95
C PHE A 162 -8.91 2.29 -7.39
N ILE A 163 -8.64 3.58 -7.55
CA ILE A 163 -9.62 4.58 -7.94
C ILE A 163 -9.37 4.98 -9.39
N MET A 164 -10.39 4.81 -10.23
CA MET A 164 -10.44 5.41 -11.55
C MET A 164 -11.03 6.81 -11.45
N VAL A 165 -10.30 7.79 -11.97
CA VAL A 165 -10.65 9.21 -11.96
C VAL A 165 -11.01 9.65 -13.38
N THR A 166 -12.12 10.35 -13.55
CA THR A 166 -12.53 11.01 -14.80
C THR A 166 -12.92 12.46 -14.56
N ILE A 167 -12.94 13.28 -15.61
CA ILE A 167 -13.61 14.60 -15.58
C ILE A 167 -15.03 14.40 -16.09
N GLY A 168 -16.00 14.72 -15.24
CA GLY A 168 -17.41 14.40 -15.44
C GLY A 168 -17.67 12.90 -15.40
N GLU A 169 -18.85 12.52 -15.89
CA GLU A 169 -19.22 11.12 -16.05
C GLU A 169 -18.30 10.42 -17.08
N PRO A 170 -17.92 9.16 -16.85
CA PRO A 170 -17.05 8.43 -17.75
C PRO A 170 -17.68 8.26 -19.13
N LYS A 171 -16.89 8.50 -20.18
CA LYS A 171 -17.29 8.22 -21.56
C LYS A 171 -17.58 6.73 -21.75
N SER A 172 -18.32 6.39 -22.82
CA SER A 172 -18.80 5.02 -23.09
C SER A 172 -17.71 3.96 -23.02
N GLU A 173 -16.52 4.25 -23.53
CA GLU A 173 -15.35 3.36 -23.59
C GLU A 173 -14.76 3.15 -22.19
N VAL A 174 -14.61 4.23 -21.42
CA VAL A 174 -14.15 4.17 -20.03
C VAL A 174 -15.18 3.44 -19.16
N LYS A 175 -16.47 3.68 -19.38
CA LYS A 175 -17.56 2.98 -18.69
C LYS A 175 -17.53 1.48 -18.98
N LYS A 176 -17.34 1.07 -20.25
CA LYS A 176 -17.16 -0.35 -20.62
C LYS A 176 -15.98 -0.98 -19.87
N LEU A 177 -14.85 -0.28 -19.77
CA LEU A 177 -13.69 -0.77 -19.02
C LEU A 177 -13.99 -0.91 -17.52
N ILE A 178 -14.62 0.09 -16.91
CA ILE A 178 -15.05 0.05 -15.50
C ILE A 178 -15.99 -1.14 -15.27
N ASP A 179 -17.01 -1.29 -16.13
CA ASP A 179 -18.03 -2.34 -16.02
C ASP A 179 -17.38 -3.73 -16.18
N PHE A 180 -16.42 -3.88 -17.10
CA PHE A 180 -15.65 -5.12 -17.23
C PHE A 180 -14.86 -5.43 -15.95
N ILE A 181 -14.06 -4.49 -15.43
CA ILE A 181 -13.25 -4.70 -14.23
C ILE A 181 -14.14 -5.06 -13.01
N LYS A 182 -15.28 -4.38 -12.86
CA LYS A 182 -16.17 -4.58 -11.70
C LYS A 182 -16.99 -5.87 -11.77
N ASN A 183 -17.15 -6.46 -12.96
CA ASN A 183 -17.95 -7.66 -13.19
C ASN A 183 -17.05 -8.81 -13.66
N GLU A 184 -16.99 -9.05 -14.97
CA GLU A 184 -16.29 -10.19 -15.60
C GLU A 184 -14.83 -10.29 -15.17
N GLY A 185 -14.12 -9.16 -15.11
CA GLY A 185 -12.72 -9.09 -14.75
C GLY A 185 -12.40 -9.67 -13.36
N LYS A 186 -13.33 -9.61 -12.40
CA LYS A 186 -13.15 -10.19 -11.07
C LYS A 186 -13.00 -11.71 -11.11
N ASN A 187 -13.58 -12.38 -12.10
CA ASN A 187 -13.49 -13.83 -12.25
C ASN A 187 -12.19 -14.28 -12.91
N LEU A 188 -11.39 -13.35 -13.43
CA LEU A 188 -10.13 -13.62 -14.13
C LEU A 188 -8.91 -13.57 -13.21
N ILE A 189 -9.10 -13.16 -11.95
CA ILE A 189 -8.04 -13.05 -10.96
C ILE A 189 -8.28 -14.02 -9.81
N LYS A 190 -7.19 -14.62 -9.30
CA LYS A 190 -7.26 -15.40 -8.06
C LYS A 190 -7.57 -14.46 -6.90
N LYS A 191 -8.49 -14.88 -6.03
CA LYS A 191 -8.84 -14.16 -4.80
C LYS A 191 -7.76 -14.32 -3.75
#